data_AF-A0A928A2B1-F1
#
_entry.id   AF-A0A928A2B1-F1
#
_cell.length_a   1.000
_cell.length_b   1.000
_cell.length_c   1.000
_cell.angle_alpha   90.00
_cell.angle_beta   90.00
_cell.angle_gamma   90.00
#
_symmetry.space_group_name_H-M   'P 1'
#
loop_
_entity.id
_entity.type
_entity.pdbx_description
1 polymer ?
#
loop_
_entity_poly.entity_id
_entity_poly.type
_entity_poly.pdbx_seq_one_letter_code
_entity_poly.pdbx_strand_id
1 'polypeptide(L)'
;EVEDSGKGMRKVTIVPDEGEAREYAIPYGARMAAKQGMHLKPGDKLTEGSINPHDILRVCGLQATQRYLVYEVQKVYKSQGVEINDKHIEVMVRQMLHKVKIEESGSTDFLPGEYIDINQFEAANTKAIEEDGEPAVAKPILLGITKASLATDSFMSAASFQETTRVLTDAAIKGKVDPLIGLKENVIIGKLIPAGTGMSRYRNLKIVDMDPKPAAEALSEDGAAETVEA
;
A
#
# COMPACT_ATOMS: atom_id res chain seq x y z
N GLU A 1 -24.84 -23.41 -7.90
CA GLU A 1 -25.33 -24.75 -7.48
C GLU A 1 -24.65 -25.17 -6.18
N VAL A 2 -25.30 -25.98 -5.35
CA VAL A 2 -24.72 -26.49 -4.09
C VAL A 2 -24.83 -28.00 -4.11
N GLU A 3 -23.69 -28.70 -4.11
CA GLU A 3 -23.60 -30.16 -4.12
C GLU A 3 -22.89 -30.66 -2.87
N ASP A 4 -23.30 -31.83 -2.37
CA ASP A 4 -22.66 -32.46 -1.21
C ASP A 4 -21.62 -33.48 -1.69
N SER A 5 -20.34 -33.25 -1.40
CA SER A 5 -19.26 -34.07 -1.94
C SER A 5 -19.07 -35.40 -1.20
N GLY A 6 -19.90 -35.75 -0.20
CA GLY A 6 -19.80 -36.99 0.58
C GLY A 6 -18.53 -37.12 1.46
N LYS A 7 -17.56 -36.21 1.32
CA LYS A 7 -16.27 -36.15 2.05
C LYS A 7 -16.27 -35.12 3.19
N GLY A 8 -17.43 -34.80 3.76
CA GLY A 8 -17.55 -33.79 4.82
C GLY A 8 -17.34 -32.34 4.34
N MET A 9 -17.40 -32.11 3.02
CA MET A 9 -17.30 -30.81 2.37
C MET A 9 -18.47 -30.64 1.40
N ARG A 10 -19.09 -29.46 1.38
CA ARG A 10 -20.04 -29.01 0.38
C ARG A 10 -19.29 -28.28 -0.72
N LYS A 11 -19.67 -28.50 -1.97
CA LYS A 11 -19.19 -27.73 -3.11
C LYS A 11 -20.24 -26.70 -3.48
N VAL A 12 -19.82 -25.45 -3.62
CA VAL A 12 -20.63 -24.37 -4.17
C VAL A 12 -20.03 -23.96 -5.50
N THR A 13 -20.78 -24.20 -6.57
CA THR A 13 -20.40 -23.82 -7.92
C THR A 13 -21.12 -22.52 -8.26
N ILE A 14 -20.36 -21.46 -8.51
CA ILE A 14 -20.89 -20.18 -8.98
C ILE A 14 -20.69 -20.14 -10.49
N VAL A 15 -21.80 -20.11 -11.22
CA VAL A 15 -21.82 -20.00 -12.67
C VAL A 15 -22.08 -18.52 -13.01
N PRO A 16 -21.12 -17.80 -13.59
CA PRO A 16 -21.34 -16.43 -14.06
C PRO A 16 -22.15 -16.43 -15.37
N ASP A 17 -22.78 -15.30 -15.69
CA ASP A 17 -23.52 -15.14 -16.96
C ASP A 17 -22.58 -15.20 -18.19
N GLU A 18 -21.32 -14.77 -18.01
CA GLU A 18 -20.22 -14.93 -18.97
C GLU A 18 -18.94 -15.41 -18.26
N GLY A 19 -18.29 -16.44 -18.81
CA GLY A 19 -17.00 -16.95 -18.34
C GLY A 19 -17.05 -18.33 -17.68
N GLU A 20 -15.96 -18.68 -17.00
CA GLU A 20 -15.79 -20.00 -16.36
C GLU A 20 -16.46 -20.07 -14.99
N ALA A 21 -17.11 -21.21 -14.72
CA ALA A 21 -17.67 -21.51 -13.41
C ALA A 21 -16.56 -21.64 -12.35
N ARG A 22 -16.79 -21.09 -11.16
CA ARG A 22 -15.86 -21.19 -10.02
C ARG A 22 -16.42 -22.11 -8.95
N GLU A 23 -15.64 -23.11 -8.58
CA GLU A 23 -15.97 -24.02 -7.48
C GLU A 23 -15.34 -23.57 -6.17
N TYR A 24 -16.13 -23.55 -5.10
CA TYR A 24 -15.71 -23.25 -3.74
C TYR A 24 -16.03 -24.44 -2.82
N ALA A 25 -15.02 -24.95 -2.12
CA ALA A 25 -15.21 -26.00 -1.14
C ALA A 25 -15.48 -25.40 0.24
N ILE A 26 -16.62 -25.75 0.83
CA ILE A 26 -17.08 -25.25 2.12
C ILE A 26 -17.19 -26.42 3.11
N PRO A 27 -16.62 -26.33 4.32
CA PRO A 27 -16.79 -27.37 5.34
C PRO A 27 -18.26 -27.64 5.65
N TYR A 28 -18.65 -28.90 5.80
CA TYR A 28 -20.05 -29.28 6.04
C TYR A 28 -20.65 -28.68 7.32
N GLY A 29 -19.81 -28.41 8.33
CA GLY A 29 -20.20 -27.74 9.57
C GLY A 29 -20.43 -26.23 9.45
N ALA A 30 -20.05 -25.60 8.33
CA ALA A 30 -20.28 -24.18 8.12
C ALA A 30 -21.76 -23.92 7.78
N ARG A 31 -22.36 -22.93 8.46
CA ARG A 31 -23.72 -22.48 8.12
C ARG A 31 -23.67 -21.69 6.82
N MET A 32 -24.55 -22.04 5.89
CA MET A 32 -24.64 -21.40 4.58
C MET A 32 -25.48 -20.13 4.67
N ALA A 33 -24.95 -19.02 4.17
CA ALA A 33 -25.70 -17.78 3.98
C ALA A 33 -26.35 -17.75 2.59
N ALA A 34 -25.65 -18.29 1.58
CA ALA A 34 -26.16 -18.40 0.21
C ALA A 34 -27.12 -19.58 0.03
N LYS A 35 -28.18 -19.38 -0.76
CA LYS A 35 -29.17 -20.40 -1.12
C LYS A 35 -29.03 -20.81 -2.59
N GLN A 36 -29.48 -22.02 -2.92
CA GLN A 36 -29.49 -22.49 -4.31
C GLN A 36 -30.40 -21.60 -5.17
N GLY A 37 -29.90 -21.21 -6.35
CA GLY A 37 -30.61 -20.28 -7.25
C GLY A 37 -30.52 -18.79 -6.85
N MET A 38 -29.77 -18.44 -5.80
CA MET A 38 -29.54 -17.05 -5.43
C MET A 38 -28.53 -16.39 -6.38
N HIS A 39 -28.89 -15.24 -6.95
CA HIS A 39 -27.93 -14.39 -7.65
C HIS A 39 -27.05 -13.66 -6.64
N LEU A 40 -25.74 -13.77 -6.83
CA LEU A 40 -24.72 -13.20 -5.95
C LEU A 40 -23.89 -12.21 -6.74
N LYS A 41 -23.52 -11.11 -6.10
CA LYS A 41 -22.51 -10.18 -6.61
C LYS A 41 -21.13 -10.60 -6.12
N PRO A 42 -20.05 -10.27 -6.85
CA PRO A 42 -18.69 -10.44 -6.36
C PRO A 42 -18.53 -9.81 -4.98
N GLY A 43 -18.18 -10.62 -3.99
CA GLY A 43 -18.00 -10.18 -2.60
C GLY A 43 -19.12 -10.58 -1.64
N ASP A 44 -20.23 -11.12 -2.14
CA ASP A 44 -21.31 -11.61 -1.28
C ASP A 44 -20.89 -12.84 -0.48
N LYS A 45 -21.43 -12.97 0.74
CA LYS A 45 -21.07 -14.04 1.66
C LYS A 45 -21.72 -15.36 1.25
N LEU A 46 -20.89 -16.41 1.14
CA LEU A 46 -21.36 -17.78 0.93
C LEU A 46 -21.74 -18.47 2.24
N THR A 47 -20.99 -18.20 3.31
CA THR A 47 -21.18 -18.77 4.64
C THR A 47 -21.48 -17.69 5.67
N GLU A 48 -22.16 -18.08 6.75
CA GLU A 48 -22.23 -17.27 7.97
C GLU A 48 -20.87 -17.28 8.69
N GLY A 49 -20.56 -16.19 9.39
CA GLY A 49 -19.34 -16.08 10.20
C GLY A 49 -18.45 -14.88 9.85
N SER A 50 -17.23 -14.92 10.38
CA SER A 50 -16.19 -13.95 10.09
C SER A 50 -15.68 -14.13 8.66
N ILE A 51 -15.39 -13.01 8.01
CA ILE A 51 -14.84 -12.99 6.64
C ILE A 51 -13.34 -12.79 6.77
N ASN A 52 -12.57 -13.47 5.93
CA ASN A 52 -11.14 -13.21 5.85
C ASN A 52 -10.89 -11.87 5.12
N PRO A 53 -10.24 -10.87 5.75
CA PRO A 53 -9.94 -9.60 5.11
C PRO A 53 -9.10 -9.72 3.82
N HIS A 54 -8.26 -10.76 3.70
CA HIS A 54 -7.50 -11.01 2.48
C HIS A 54 -8.40 -11.36 1.29
N ASP A 55 -9.50 -12.06 1.53
CA ASP A 55 -10.47 -12.38 0.48
C ASP A 55 -11.26 -11.14 0.06
N ILE A 56 -11.61 -10.27 1.01
CA ILE A 56 -12.24 -8.98 0.71
C ILE A 56 -11.32 -8.12 -0.16
N LEU A 57 -10.03 -8.06 0.16
CA LEU A 57 -9.08 -7.26 -0.61
C LEU A 57 -8.97 -7.75 -2.06
N ARG A 58 -8.96 -9.07 -2.25
CA ARG A 58 -8.85 -9.69 -3.57
C ARG A 58 -10.11 -9.52 -4.41
N VAL A 59 -11.30 -9.56 -3.80
CA VAL A 59 -12.58 -9.57 -4.52
C VAL A 59 -13.24 -8.19 -4.60
N CYS A 60 -13.28 -7.47 -3.48
CA CYS A 60 -13.98 -6.19 -3.33
C CYS A 60 -13.04 -4.97 -3.39
N GLY A 61 -11.73 -5.19 -3.30
CA GLY A 61 -10.72 -4.14 -3.37
C GLY A 61 -10.44 -3.43 -2.04
N LEU A 62 -9.58 -2.40 -2.12
CA LEU A 62 -8.95 -1.76 -0.96
C LEU A 62 -9.96 -1.02 -0.06
N GLN A 63 -10.86 -0.21 -0.64
CA GLN A 63 -11.85 0.56 0.13
C GLN A 63 -12.81 -0.33 0.90
N ALA A 64 -13.26 -1.44 0.30
CA ALA A 64 -14.13 -2.40 0.94
C ALA A 64 -13.45 -3.07 2.15
N THR A 65 -12.17 -3.44 2.01
CA THR A 65 -11.37 -4.00 3.11
C THR A 65 -11.15 -3.00 4.23
N GLN A 66 -10.84 -1.73 3.91
CA GLN A 66 -10.69 -0.68 4.92
C GLN A 66 -11.98 -0.50 5.73
N ARG A 67 -13.11 -0.37 5.05
CA ARG A 67 -14.42 -0.20 5.69
C ARG A 67 -14.78 -1.40 6.56
N TYR A 68 -14.48 -2.62 6.08
CA TYR A 68 -14.71 -3.84 6.84
C TYR A 68 -13.91 -3.86 8.15
N LEU A 69 -12.61 -3.55 8.07
CA LEU A 69 -11.73 -3.54 9.25
C LEU A 69 -12.16 -2.48 10.28
N VAL A 70 -12.47 -1.27 9.83
CA VAL A 70 -12.96 -0.20 10.71
C VAL A 70 -14.26 -0.63 11.39
N TYR A 71 -15.22 -1.16 10.63
CA TYR A 71 -16.51 -1.60 11.17
C TYR A 71 -16.37 -2.70 12.22
N GLU A 72 -15.60 -3.76 11.95
CA GLU A 72 -15.46 -4.88 12.88
C GLU A 72 -14.74 -4.48 14.17
N VAL A 73 -13.67 -3.68 14.08
CA VAL A 73 -12.97 -3.17 15.27
C VAL A 73 -13.90 -2.28 16.09
N GLN A 74 -14.60 -1.35 15.44
CA GLN A 74 -15.51 -0.42 16.09
C GLN A 74 -16.70 -1.14 16.75
N LYS A 75 -17.22 -2.20 16.13
CA LYS A 75 -18.29 -3.03 16.70
C LYS A 75 -17.89 -3.65 18.03
N VAL A 76 -16.65 -4.13 18.16
CA VAL A 76 -16.15 -4.70 19.42
C VAL A 76 -16.02 -3.62 20.49
N TYR A 77 -15.45 -2.45 20.18
CA TYR A 77 -15.35 -1.34 21.13
C TYR A 77 -16.72 -0.82 21.58
N LYS A 78 -17.67 -0.69 20.65
CA LYS A 78 -19.05 -0.30 20.97
C LYS A 78 -19.74 -1.34 21.85
N SER A 79 -19.53 -2.63 21.62
CA SER A 79 -20.02 -3.68 22.54
C SER A 79 -19.38 -3.61 23.94
N GLN A 80 -18.13 -3.10 23.98
CA GLN A 80 -17.34 -2.67 25.14
C GLN A 80 -17.98 -1.54 25.96
N GLY A 81 -18.89 -0.77 25.37
CA GLY A 81 -19.30 0.54 25.87
C GLY A 81 -18.23 1.63 25.72
N VAL A 82 -17.21 1.39 24.88
CA VAL A 82 -16.11 2.33 24.64
C VAL A 82 -16.32 3.05 23.31
N GLU A 83 -16.37 4.38 23.36
CA GLU A 83 -16.45 5.21 22.16
C GLU A 83 -15.05 5.60 21.68
N ILE A 84 -14.72 5.23 20.43
CA ILE A 84 -13.48 5.61 19.75
C ILE A 84 -13.84 6.27 18.43
N ASN A 85 -13.13 7.35 18.08
CA ASN A 85 -13.32 7.98 16.78
C ASN A 85 -12.73 7.11 15.66
N ASP A 86 -13.51 6.88 14.61
CA ASP A 86 -13.14 6.03 13.48
C ASP A 86 -11.81 6.46 12.83
N LYS A 87 -11.47 7.76 12.85
CA LYS A 87 -10.19 8.30 12.33
C LYS A 87 -8.96 7.59 12.89
N HIS A 88 -8.98 7.21 14.17
CA HIS A 88 -7.84 6.50 14.77
C HIS A 88 -7.66 5.11 14.18
N ILE A 89 -8.77 4.41 13.96
CA ILE A 89 -8.77 3.06 13.38
C ILE A 89 -8.38 3.15 11.91
N GLU A 90 -8.90 4.13 11.17
CA GLU A 90 -8.55 4.38 9.77
C GLU A 90 -7.05 4.61 9.56
N VAL A 91 -6.41 5.41 10.43
CA VAL A 91 -4.96 5.64 10.36
C VAL A 91 -4.18 4.33 10.55
N MET A 92 -4.61 3.47 11.48
CA MET A 92 -3.98 2.16 11.70
C MET A 92 -4.19 1.21 10.52
N VAL A 93 -5.41 1.15 10.00
CA VAL A 93 -5.75 0.31 8.85
C VAL A 93 -5.03 0.78 7.58
N ARG A 94 -4.83 2.09 7.41
CA ARG A 94 -3.99 2.65 6.33
C ARG A 94 -2.57 2.10 6.39
N GLN A 95 -1.96 2.01 7.58
CA GLN A 95 -0.61 1.45 7.72
C GLN A 95 -0.56 -0.05 7.38
N MET A 96 -1.63 -0.79 7.65
CA MET A 96 -1.73 -2.21 7.30
C MET A 96 -1.82 -2.46 5.78
N LEU A 97 -2.28 -1.48 5.00
CA LEU A 97 -2.51 -1.57 3.54
C LEU A 97 -1.53 -0.69 2.73
N HIS A 98 -0.47 -0.16 3.34
CA HIS A 98 0.42 0.81 2.70
C HIS A 98 1.41 0.19 1.70
N LYS A 99 1.53 -1.14 1.68
CA LYS A 99 2.47 -1.88 0.84
C LYS A 99 1.75 -2.58 -0.32
N VAL A 100 2.45 -2.72 -1.44
CA VAL A 100 2.06 -3.54 -2.59
C VAL A 100 3.11 -4.60 -2.83
N LYS A 101 2.68 -5.74 -3.38
CA LYS A 101 3.57 -6.81 -3.83
C LYS A 101 3.71 -6.73 -5.35
N ILE A 102 4.94 -6.64 -5.83
CA ILE A 102 5.22 -6.62 -7.27
C ILE A 102 4.92 -8.00 -7.87
N GLU A 103 4.18 -8.02 -8.97
CA GLU A 103 3.97 -9.20 -9.80
C GLU A 103 4.92 -9.19 -10.99
N GLU A 104 4.95 -8.07 -11.70
CA GLU A 104 5.79 -7.85 -12.87
C GLU A 104 6.56 -6.55 -12.69
N SER A 105 7.87 -6.58 -12.92
CA SER A 105 8.76 -5.42 -12.75
C SER A 105 8.66 -4.42 -13.92
N GLY A 106 8.25 -4.88 -15.10
CA GLY A 106 8.30 -4.07 -16.31
C GLY A 106 9.73 -3.56 -16.55
N SER A 107 9.84 -2.27 -16.85
CA SER A 107 11.11 -1.53 -17.02
C SER A 107 11.61 -0.86 -15.74
N THR A 108 10.98 -1.10 -14.58
CA THR A 108 11.43 -0.54 -13.30
C THR A 108 12.49 -1.41 -12.62
N ASP A 109 13.23 -0.85 -11.67
CA ASP A 109 14.26 -1.56 -10.88
C ASP A 109 13.69 -2.54 -9.82
N PHE A 110 12.37 -2.75 -9.81
CA PHE A 110 11.74 -3.61 -8.81
C PHE A 110 11.95 -5.09 -9.09
N LEU A 111 11.97 -5.90 -8.02
CA LEU A 111 12.04 -7.35 -8.14
C LEU A 111 10.64 -7.98 -8.01
N PRO A 112 10.29 -8.98 -8.84
CA PRO A 112 9.06 -9.75 -8.69
C PRO A 112 8.96 -10.36 -7.28
N GLY A 113 7.81 -10.13 -6.64
CA GLY A 113 7.54 -10.60 -5.28
C GLY A 113 8.02 -9.68 -4.16
N GLU A 114 8.72 -8.58 -4.46
CA GLU A 114 9.15 -7.59 -3.48
C GLU A 114 7.95 -6.80 -2.90
N TYR A 115 8.09 -6.38 -1.64
CA TYR A 115 7.12 -5.52 -0.95
C TYR A 115 7.62 -4.08 -0.91
N ILE A 116 6.93 -3.20 -1.63
CA ILE A 116 7.28 -1.78 -1.74
C ILE A 116 6.13 -0.90 -1.27
N ASP A 117 6.42 0.32 -0.84
CA ASP A 117 5.38 1.29 -0.50
C ASP A 117 4.65 1.79 -1.74
N ILE A 118 3.34 2.03 -1.60
CA ILE A 118 2.50 2.55 -2.68
C ILE A 118 3.10 3.84 -3.28
N ASN A 119 3.58 4.76 -2.44
CA ASN A 119 4.14 6.03 -2.93
C ASN A 119 5.42 5.82 -3.76
N GLN A 120 6.26 4.85 -3.39
CA GLN A 120 7.48 4.54 -4.14
C GLN A 120 7.15 3.85 -5.46
N PHE A 121 6.18 2.93 -5.43
CA PHE A 121 5.64 2.27 -6.61
C PHE A 121 5.09 3.27 -7.62
N GLU A 122 4.23 4.19 -7.17
CA GLU A 122 3.63 5.23 -8.02
C GLU A 122 4.70 6.15 -8.62
N ALA A 123 5.69 6.58 -7.82
CA ALA A 123 6.78 7.43 -8.30
C ALA A 123 7.66 6.72 -9.34
N ALA A 124 8.02 5.45 -9.13
CA ALA A 124 8.83 4.68 -10.06
C ALA A 124 8.08 4.39 -11.37
N ASN A 125 6.80 4.05 -11.29
CA ASN A 125 5.97 3.84 -12.49
C ASN A 125 5.78 5.13 -13.28
N THR A 126 5.61 6.27 -12.60
CA THR A 126 5.51 7.57 -13.28
C THR A 126 6.77 7.84 -14.11
N LYS A 127 7.95 7.61 -13.54
CA LYS A 127 9.24 7.76 -14.26
C LYS A 127 9.37 6.78 -15.43
N ALA A 128 9.02 5.51 -15.23
CA ALA A 128 9.08 4.53 -16.31
C ALA A 128 8.19 4.92 -17.50
N ILE A 129 7.00 5.47 -17.23
CA ILE A 129 6.10 5.96 -18.27
C ILE A 129 6.67 7.20 -18.98
N GLU A 130 7.33 8.11 -18.25
CA GLU A 130 8.01 9.27 -18.84
C GLU A 130 9.19 8.89 -19.74
N GLU A 131 9.82 7.74 -19.48
CA GLU A 131 10.91 7.17 -20.26
C GLU A 131 10.43 6.21 -21.37
N ASP A 132 9.14 6.22 -21.70
CA ASP A 132 8.49 5.31 -22.69
C ASP A 132 8.68 3.80 -22.37
N GLY A 133 8.91 3.47 -21.11
CA GLY A 133 9.06 2.11 -20.59
C GLY A 133 7.75 1.48 -20.11
N GLU A 134 7.81 0.18 -19.84
CA GLU A 134 6.67 -0.57 -19.30
C GLU A 134 6.57 -0.37 -17.76
N PRO A 135 5.42 0.09 -17.22
CA PRO A 135 5.25 0.25 -15.79
C PRO A 135 5.17 -1.11 -15.08
N ALA A 136 5.60 -1.16 -13.81
CA ALA A 136 5.46 -2.36 -13.00
C ALA A 136 4.00 -2.62 -12.63
N VAL A 137 3.63 -3.90 -12.56
CA VAL A 137 2.31 -4.36 -12.09
C VAL A 137 2.45 -4.89 -10.67
N ALA A 138 1.60 -4.42 -9.78
CA ALA A 138 1.60 -4.82 -8.37
C ALA A 138 0.20 -5.08 -7.84
N LYS A 139 0.10 -5.95 -6.83
CA LYS A 139 -1.14 -6.21 -6.10
C LYS A 139 -1.08 -5.63 -4.68
N PRO A 140 -2.15 -4.96 -4.21
CA PRO A 140 -2.21 -4.50 -2.83
C PRO A 140 -2.19 -5.70 -1.89
N ILE A 141 -1.47 -5.54 -0.77
CA ILE A 141 -1.39 -6.56 0.26
C ILE A 141 -1.84 -6.00 1.61
N LEU A 142 -2.50 -6.85 2.38
CA LEU A 142 -2.82 -6.56 3.77
C LEU A 142 -1.75 -7.18 4.66
N LEU A 143 -1.04 -6.36 5.43
CA LEU A 143 -0.07 -6.79 6.42
C LEU A 143 -0.62 -6.59 7.83
N GLY A 144 -0.36 -7.56 8.72
CA GLY A 144 -0.61 -7.36 10.14
C GLY A 144 0.27 -6.24 10.70
N ILE A 145 -0.17 -5.57 11.77
CA ILE A 145 0.53 -4.39 12.36
C ILE A 145 2.01 -4.68 12.65
N THR A 146 2.32 -5.86 13.21
CA THR A 146 3.70 -6.28 13.49
C THR A 146 4.53 -6.42 12.22
N LYS A 147 3.99 -7.04 11.16
CA LYS A 147 4.70 -7.20 9.88
C LYS A 147 4.85 -5.87 9.15
N ALA A 148 3.81 -5.02 9.16
CA ALA A 148 3.87 -3.68 8.60
C ALA A 148 4.94 -2.82 9.29
N SER A 149 5.08 -2.95 10.63
CA SER A 149 6.09 -2.22 11.41
C SER A 149 7.52 -2.71 11.19
N LEU A 150 7.72 -3.98 10.81
CA LEU A 150 9.03 -4.52 10.45
C LEU A 150 9.41 -4.20 9.00
N ALA A 151 8.41 -4.00 8.12
CA ALA A 151 8.59 -3.70 6.71
C ALA A 151 8.76 -2.20 6.42
N THR A 152 9.19 -1.40 7.41
CA THR A 152 9.47 0.03 7.21
C THR A 152 10.76 0.24 6.42
N ASP A 153 10.88 1.35 5.70
CA ASP A 153 12.07 1.66 4.90
C ASP A 153 13.33 1.87 5.77
N SER A 154 13.12 2.48 6.93
CA SER A 154 14.17 2.70 7.91
C SER A 154 14.48 1.42 8.67
N PHE A 155 15.72 0.94 8.50
CA PHE A 155 16.21 -0.23 9.22
C PHE A 155 16.48 0.11 10.68
N MET A 156 16.78 1.38 11.02
CA MET A 156 16.99 1.82 12.41
C MET A 156 15.69 1.72 13.22
N SER A 157 14.57 2.16 12.62
CA SER A 157 13.26 2.03 13.23
C SER A 157 12.80 0.57 13.30
N ALA A 158 12.98 -0.20 12.22
CA ALA A 158 12.62 -1.62 12.21
C ALA A 158 13.40 -2.42 13.26
N ALA A 159 14.73 -2.22 13.34
CA ALA A 159 15.58 -2.89 14.31
C ALA A 159 15.22 -2.52 15.76
N SER A 160 14.79 -1.28 16.01
CA SER A 160 14.33 -0.85 17.34
C SER A 160 13.03 -1.53 17.80
N PHE A 161 12.26 -2.10 16.88
CA PHE A 161 10.98 -2.73 17.20
C PHE A 161 11.16 -4.19 17.63
N GLN A 162 11.57 -5.06 16.71
CA GLN A 162 11.79 -6.51 16.92
C GLN A 162 12.81 -7.05 15.92
N GLU A 163 13.28 -8.30 16.10
CA GLU A 163 14.15 -9.01 15.15
C GLU A 163 15.46 -8.28 14.77
N THR A 164 16.06 -7.58 15.74
CA THR A 164 17.27 -6.74 15.59
C THR A 164 18.36 -7.37 14.72
N THR A 165 18.78 -8.60 15.04
CA THR A 165 19.86 -9.30 14.32
C THR A 165 19.54 -9.47 12.85
N ARG A 166 18.33 -9.96 12.53
CA ARG A 166 17.91 -10.21 11.16
C ARG A 166 17.82 -8.91 10.36
N VAL A 167 17.22 -7.86 10.94
CA VAL A 167 17.05 -6.57 10.27
C VAL A 167 18.40 -5.92 9.94
N LEU A 168 19.34 -5.95 10.89
CA LEU A 168 20.68 -5.37 10.68
C LEU A 168 21.51 -6.18 9.68
N THR A 169 21.42 -7.52 9.71
CA THR A 169 22.08 -8.36 8.72
C THR A 169 21.56 -8.12 7.31
N ASP A 170 20.24 -8.08 7.12
CA ASP A 170 19.64 -7.78 5.81
C ASP A 170 20.02 -6.38 5.32
N ALA A 171 20.04 -5.38 6.20
CA ALA A 171 20.46 -4.02 5.86
C ALA A 171 21.93 -3.95 5.47
N ALA A 172 22.82 -4.66 6.18
CA ALA A 172 24.24 -4.72 5.88
C ALA A 172 24.54 -5.42 4.55
N ILE A 173 23.87 -6.55 4.28
CA ILE A 173 24.02 -7.29 3.01
C ILE A 173 23.57 -6.43 1.83
N LYS A 174 22.47 -5.69 1.98
CA LYS A 174 21.91 -4.83 0.93
C LYS A 174 22.57 -3.45 0.84
N GLY A 175 23.48 -3.11 1.77
CA GLY A 175 24.07 -1.77 1.85
C GLY A 175 23.02 -0.66 2.04
N LYS A 176 21.93 -0.91 2.77
CA LYS A 176 20.84 0.04 2.93
C LYS A 176 21.30 1.32 3.64
N VAL A 177 20.83 2.46 3.14
CA VAL A 177 21.03 3.78 3.75
C VAL A 177 19.71 4.25 4.36
N ASP A 178 19.76 4.72 5.61
CA ASP A 178 18.57 5.26 6.31
C ASP A 178 18.45 6.77 6.09
N PRO A 179 17.35 7.26 5.50
CA PRO A 179 17.19 8.69 5.20
C PRO A 179 16.79 9.53 6.43
N LEU A 180 16.53 8.92 7.60
CA LEU A 180 16.19 9.61 8.85
C LEU A 180 14.95 10.52 8.74
N ILE A 181 13.94 10.11 7.98
CA ILE A 181 12.69 10.88 7.77
C ILE A 181 11.66 10.58 8.87
N GLY A 182 11.79 9.47 9.59
CA GLY A 182 10.82 9.05 10.59
C GLY A 182 11.03 9.68 11.98
N LEU A 183 10.13 9.34 12.89
CA LEU A 183 10.19 9.83 14.27
C LEU A 183 11.23 9.06 15.10
N LYS A 184 11.28 7.74 14.96
CA LYS A 184 12.09 6.88 15.83
C LYS A 184 13.58 7.03 15.56
N GLU A 185 13.99 7.12 14.29
CA GLU A 185 15.41 7.23 13.94
C GLU A 185 16.00 8.54 14.47
N ASN A 186 15.25 9.63 14.33
CA ASN A 186 15.67 10.93 14.85
C ASN A 186 15.78 10.93 16.38
N VAL A 187 14.86 10.27 17.08
CA VAL A 187 14.96 10.10 18.55
C VAL A 187 16.20 9.29 18.92
N ILE A 188 16.48 8.18 18.23
CA ILE A 188 17.64 7.31 18.52
C ILE A 188 18.96 8.07 18.35
N ILE A 189 19.05 8.94 17.34
CA ILE A 189 20.26 9.72 17.04
C ILE A 189 20.34 11.02 17.89
N GLY A 190 19.24 11.42 18.54
CA GLY A 190 19.17 12.66 19.33
C GLY A 190 18.96 13.93 18.50
N LYS A 191 18.40 13.81 17.30
CA LYS A 191 17.99 14.95 16.44
C LYS A 191 16.52 15.33 16.71
N LEU A 192 16.15 16.55 16.33
CA LEU A 192 14.75 16.99 16.40
C LEU A 192 13.88 16.14 15.47
N ILE A 193 12.78 15.62 16.01
CA ILE A 193 11.80 14.85 15.24
C ILE A 193 11.11 15.72 14.18
N PRO A 194 10.75 15.16 13.01
CA PRO A 194 9.98 15.85 11.97
C PRO A 194 8.48 15.92 12.32
N ALA A 195 8.15 16.39 13.53
CA ALA A 195 6.78 16.59 13.99
C ALA A 195 6.71 17.80 14.95
N GLY A 196 5.53 18.42 15.04
CA GLY A 196 5.29 19.55 15.93
C GLY A 196 6.26 20.71 15.69
N THR A 197 6.97 21.14 16.72
CA THR A 197 7.95 22.24 16.66
C THR A 197 9.18 21.93 15.79
N GLY A 198 9.50 20.65 15.58
CA GLY A 198 10.61 20.23 14.72
C GLY A 198 10.34 20.43 13.21
N MET A 199 9.07 20.52 12.79
CA MET A 199 8.69 20.68 11.38
C MET A 199 9.14 22.00 10.76
N SER A 200 9.34 23.05 11.56
CA SER A 200 9.77 24.37 11.06
C SER A 200 11.10 24.28 10.32
N ARG A 201 12.02 23.42 10.77
CA ARG A 201 13.32 23.21 10.13
C ARG A 201 13.19 22.47 8.80
N TYR A 202 12.34 21.46 8.73
CA TYR A 202 12.12 20.67 7.50
C TYR A 202 11.34 21.44 6.43
N ARG A 203 10.39 22.29 6.83
CA ARG A 203 9.59 23.11 5.89
C ARG A 203 10.40 24.24 5.24
N ASN A 204 11.41 24.74 5.93
CA ASN A 204 12.23 25.87 5.48
C ASN A 204 13.50 25.44 4.72
N LEU A 205 13.62 24.15 4.37
CA LEU A 205 14.71 23.68 3.51
C LEU A 205 14.51 24.25 2.11
N LYS A 206 15.39 25.19 1.72
CA LYS A 206 15.52 25.60 0.32
C LYS A 206 16.36 24.54 -0.39
N ILE A 207 15.78 23.91 -1.40
CA ILE A 207 16.51 23.06 -2.33
C ILE A 207 17.47 24.00 -3.06
N VAL A 208 18.76 23.84 -2.84
CA VAL A 208 19.79 24.52 -3.61
C VAL A 208 20.09 23.56 -4.76
N ASP A 209 19.55 23.83 -5.94
CA ASP A 209 19.91 23.08 -7.14
C ASP A 209 21.41 23.24 -7.37
N MET A 210 22.16 22.14 -7.27
CA MET A 210 23.61 22.11 -7.46
C MET A 210 24.02 21.89 -8.92
N ASP A 211 23.07 21.92 -9.85
CA ASP A 211 23.30 21.87 -11.30
C ASP A 211 22.80 23.16 -11.97
N PRO A 212 23.71 24.09 -12.35
CA PRO A 212 23.33 25.12 -13.30
C PRO A 212 23.20 24.43 -14.66
N LYS A 213 21.97 24.17 -15.11
CA LYS A 213 21.71 23.99 -16.55
C LYS A 213 22.41 25.15 -17.28
N PRO A 214 23.31 24.90 -18.25
CA PRO A 214 23.90 25.98 -19.02
C PRO A 214 22.74 26.70 -19.72
N ALA A 215 22.56 27.98 -19.38
CA ALA A 215 21.59 28.82 -20.04
C ALA A 215 21.94 28.79 -21.55
N ALA A 216 21.01 28.26 -22.34
CA ALA A 216 21.13 28.29 -23.78
C ALA A 216 21.32 29.74 -24.22
N GLU A 217 22.39 29.98 -24.97
CA GLU A 217 22.67 31.23 -25.66
C GLU A 217 21.45 31.58 -26.53
N ALA A 218 20.74 32.64 -26.16
CA ALA A 218 19.74 33.24 -27.01
C ALA A 218 20.46 33.99 -28.15
N LEU A 219 20.69 33.28 -29.25
CA LEU A 219 21.01 33.86 -30.56
C LEU A 219 19.71 34.01 -31.37
N SER A 220 19.30 35.26 -31.58
CA SER A 220 18.73 35.82 -32.83
C SER A 220 18.16 37.20 -32.50
N GLU A 221 18.82 38.28 -32.91
CA GLU A 221 18.49 39.04 -34.13
C GLU A 221 17.11 39.71 -34.05
N ASP A 222 17.12 41.02 -33.81
CA ASP A 222 16.21 41.91 -34.54
C ASP A 222 16.95 43.22 -34.84
N GLY A 223 17.12 43.48 -36.13
CA GLY A 223 17.65 44.72 -36.66
C GLY A 223 16.56 45.72 -37.00
N ALA A 224 17.04 46.89 -37.41
CA ALA A 224 16.35 48.00 -38.08
C ALA A 224 15.71 49.09 -37.19
N ALA A 225 16.53 50.12 -37.00
CA ALA A 225 16.28 51.51 -37.39
C ALA A 225 15.02 52.24 -36.87
N GLU A 226 15.27 53.31 -36.10
CA GLU A 226 14.68 54.62 -36.40
C GLU A 226 15.60 55.74 -35.89
N THR A 227 16.17 56.48 -36.85
CA THR A 227 16.69 57.84 -36.67
C THR A 227 15.52 58.82 -36.53
N VAL A 228 15.69 59.90 -35.74
CA VAL A 228 15.64 61.32 -36.18
C VAL A 228 15.45 62.28 -34.97
N GLU A 229 16.35 63.28 -34.92
CA GLU A 229 16.31 64.65 -34.32
C GLU A 229 16.27 64.83 -32.77
N ALA A 230 17.02 65.76 -32.17
CA ALA A 230 17.77 66.93 -32.67
C ALA A 230 19.07 67.16 -31.86
#